data_AF-A0A813AHA3-F1
#
_entry.id   AF-A0A813AHA3-F1
#
_cell.length_a   1.000
_cell.length_b   1.000
_cell.length_c   1.000
_cell.angle_alpha   90.00
_cell.angle_beta   90.00
_cell.angle_gamma   90.00
#
_symmetry.space_group_name_H-M   'P 1'
#
loop_
_entity.id
_entity.type
_entity.pdbx_description
1 polymer ?
#
loop_
_entity_poly.entity_id
_entity_poly.type
_entity_poly.pdbx_seq_one_letter_code
_entity_poly.pdbx_strand_id
1 'polypeptide(L)'
;MEFELLDAPVQGELVRIIGSGLEPSDIDEEEKVEASDQSQVEVSIPLSDRYQLAADYIADFQATRQDIIRAVPCYEALRGFGRAFRYHKATDYQRSFPTDKIQEFWSHSWHGSVPRKISTVIVQKNGLAAISAGTLASLLLVCLFVGGYLPGYERAPFQQTGRDSYVFGIWGMVGGTLVTIVTLICWQCRTPVFVDVMCIHQSDPGLKAEALLSMGALLQSSESLHVWWDETFVERLWCVFEVGAFLGSCKVSDSRSAKTLIIRPTMLGTSSIATFSSLFVANLSFMVIPFDNLLLGWVIFSVLFLSLGHFAARSLRSYFAAVESMLVQLRNFRIRDAKCQCCTVGHPEDDSNPYCDREIINLCIRKWFGTESAFEKLVATDVSAALARALGDSSFSYRWLLMVSAPFYWGYMDQVAARLRAGDMRDAAVTAIVTLTFSFLAFPFIGRLGIILACKARRQRQQLWANELVTFAVFVAGFPVAGAILTMQSLLLRVMDPLAGASMFAAINLILLLTLLRQCSRMSLLSQDAQ
;
A
#
# COMPACT_ATOMS: atom_id res chain seq x y z
N MET A 1 39.04 -16.08 -7.18
CA MET A 1 39.24 -15.23 -6.00
C MET A 1 38.64 -15.99 -4.84
N GLU A 2 39.47 -16.79 -4.17
CA GLU A 2 39.14 -17.29 -2.84
C GLU A 2 39.15 -16.06 -1.92
N PHE A 3 37.97 -15.61 -1.51
CA PHE A 3 37.86 -14.68 -0.39
C PHE A 3 38.09 -15.51 0.86
N GLU A 4 39.20 -15.27 1.55
CA GLU A 4 39.39 -15.73 2.93
C GLU A 4 38.23 -15.17 3.76
N LEU A 5 37.31 -16.06 4.14
CA LEU A 5 36.31 -15.79 5.17
C LEU A 5 37.08 -15.35 6.42
N LEU A 6 36.72 -14.20 6.98
CA LEU A 6 37.13 -13.82 8.33
C LEU A 6 37.02 -15.05 9.24
N ASP A 7 38.11 -15.39 9.93
CA ASP A 7 38.16 -16.55 10.82
C ASP A 7 36.94 -16.54 11.76
N ALA A 8 36.24 -17.67 11.88
CA ALA A 8 35.10 -17.86 12.78
C ALA A 8 35.26 -17.23 14.18
N PRO A 9 36.44 -17.25 14.85
CA PRO A 9 36.67 -16.52 16.09
C PRO A 9 36.45 -15.00 16.00
N VAL A 10 36.83 -14.34 14.90
CA VAL A 10 36.65 -12.88 14.71
C VAL A 10 35.17 -12.52 14.58
N GLN A 11 34.38 -13.35 13.90
CA GLN A 11 32.93 -13.17 13.81
C GLN A 11 32.26 -13.33 15.18
N GLY A 12 32.64 -14.37 15.93
CA GLY A 12 32.13 -14.60 17.28
C GLY A 12 32.48 -13.45 18.22
N GLU A 13 33.68 -12.90 18.11
CA GLU A 13 34.12 -11.74 18.89
C GLU A 13 33.38 -10.47 18.49
N LEU A 14 33.19 -10.19 17.20
CA LEU A 14 32.41 -9.03 16.74
C LEU A 14 30.96 -9.09 17.23
N VAL A 15 30.32 -10.26 17.14
CA VAL A 15 28.96 -10.48 17.65
C VAL A 15 28.91 -10.30 19.16
N ARG A 16 29.90 -10.84 19.89
CA ARG A 16 29.98 -10.71 21.34
C ARG A 16 30.13 -9.25 21.75
N ILE A 17 31.01 -8.50 21.09
CA ILE A 17 31.26 -7.09 21.43
C ILE A 17 30.03 -6.23 21.10
N ILE A 18 29.37 -6.44 19.95
CA ILE A 18 28.15 -5.68 19.61
C ILE A 18 26.98 -6.10 20.50
N GLY A 19 26.88 -7.39 20.83
CA GLY A 19 25.84 -7.94 21.70
C GLY A 19 25.96 -7.47 23.15
N SER A 20 27.16 -7.40 23.72
CA SER A 20 27.37 -6.91 25.10
C SER A 20 26.99 -5.44 25.26
N GLY A 21 27.04 -4.65 24.18
CA GLY A 21 26.59 -3.25 24.18
C GLY A 21 25.07 -3.05 24.11
N LEU A 22 24.28 -4.12 24.03
CA LEU A 22 22.82 -4.06 23.86
C LEU A 22 22.04 -4.62 25.06
N GLU A 23 22.70 -4.92 26.18
CA GLU A 23 22.05 -5.47 27.37
C GLU A 23 21.11 -4.44 28.04
N PRO A 24 19.85 -4.82 28.37
CA PRO A 24 18.96 -3.99 29.17
C PRO A 24 19.44 -3.92 30.63
N SER A 25 19.54 -2.71 31.18
CA SER A 25 20.01 -2.40 32.55
C SER A 25 19.17 -2.93 33.72
N ASP A 26 18.19 -3.83 33.48
CA ASP A 26 17.12 -4.12 34.44
C ASP A 26 17.02 -5.62 34.83
N ILE A 27 18.13 -6.38 34.81
CA ILE A 27 18.14 -7.80 35.23
C ILE A 27 18.75 -7.90 36.64
N ASP A 28 17.96 -8.41 37.59
CA ASP A 28 18.26 -8.55 39.02
C ASP A 28 19.61 -9.28 39.27
N GLU A 29 20.46 -8.66 40.09
CA GLU A 29 21.87 -9.01 40.37
C GLU A 29 22.12 -10.31 41.18
N GLU A 30 21.12 -11.16 41.43
CA GLU A 30 21.23 -12.20 42.47
C GLU A 30 21.86 -13.55 42.06
N GLU A 31 22.35 -13.75 40.83
CA GLU A 31 22.89 -15.05 40.42
C GLU A 31 24.24 -14.97 39.66
N LYS A 32 25.31 -14.64 40.38
CA LYS A 32 26.71 -14.83 39.93
C LYS A 32 27.55 -15.42 41.06
N VAL A 33 27.56 -16.75 41.16
CA VAL A 33 28.47 -17.50 42.04
C VAL A 33 29.24 -18.52 41.19
N GLU A 34 30.58 -18.39 41.26
CA GLU A 34 31.61 -19.38 40.91
C GLU A 34 31.75 -19.79 39.43
N ALA A 35 32.48 -18.98 38.65
CA ALA A 35 33.20 -19.46 37.47
C ALA A 35 34.68 -19.04 37.54
N SER A 36 35.54 -20.05 37.46
CA SER A 36 36.98 -20.03 37.72
C SER A 36 37.83 -19.23 36.72
N ASP A 37 38.67 -18.35 37.28
CA ASP A 37 40.00 -17.88 36.88
C ASP A 37 40.61 -18.39 35.55
N GLN A 38 40.03 -17.96 34.41
CA GLN A 38 40.74 -17.91 33.13
C GLN A 38 40.98 -16.43 32.78
N SER A 39 42.11 -15.90 33.23
CA SER A 39 42.62 -14.58 32.82
C SER A 39 43.07 -14.62 31.35
N GLN A 40 42.12 -14.65 30.42
CA GLN A 40 42.42 -14.35 29.02
C GLN A 40 42.77 -12.87 28.93
N VAL A 41 43.95 -12.58 28.40
CA VAL A 41 44.41 -11.21 28.08
C VAL A 41 43.45 -10.66 27.03
N GLU A 42 42.47 -9.88 27.47
CA GLU A 42 41.48 -9.24 26.61
C GLU A 42 42.19 -8.14 25.82
N VAL A 43 42.52 -8.41 24.56
CA VAL A 43 43.13 -7.44 23.67
C VAL A 43 42.08 -6.37 23.38
N SER A 44 42.25 -5.17 23.96
CA SER A 44 41.32 -4.06 23.76
C SER A 44 41.43 -3.54 22.31
N ILE A 45 40.54 -4.01 21.43
CA ILE A 45 40.41 -3.46 20.07
C ILE A 45 39.89 -2.01 20.16
N PRO A 46 40.58 -1.01 19.57
CA PRO A 46 40.12 0.37 19.53
C PRO A 46 38.70 0.49 18.96
N LEU A 47 37.90 1.41 19.51
CA LEU A 47 36.49 1.59 19.10
C LEU A 47 36.33 1.92 17.60
N SER A 48 37.26 2.70 17.03
CA SER A 48 37.31 2.99 15.58
C SER A 48 37.42 1.72 14.73
N ASP A 49 38.21 0.76 15.18
CA ASP A 49 38.50 -0.47 14.45
C ASP A 49 37.30 -1.40 14.51
N ARG A 50 36.55 -1.38 15.63
CA ARG A 50 35.26 -2.08 15.75
C ARG A 50 34.21 -1.53 14.79
N TYR A 51 34.14 -0.20 14.63
CA TYR A 51 33.24 0.43 13.65
C TYR A 51 33.59 0.05 12.23
N GLN A 52 34.88 0.06 11.91
CA GLN A 52 35.37 -0.35 10.59
C GLN A 52 35.03 -1.82 10.34
N LEU A 53 35.35 -2.73 11.26
CA LEU A 53 35.05 -4.16 11.12
C LEU A 53 33.55 -4.44 10.92
N ALA A 54 32.67 -3.77 11.67
CA ALA A 54 31.22 -3.91 11.49
C ALA A 54 30.77 -3.38 10.11
N ALA A 55 31.30 -2.24 9.67
CA ALA A 55 30.97 -1.67 8.38
C ALA A 55 31.50 -2.50 7.21
N ASP A 56 32.70 -3.09 7.36
CA ASP A 56 33.30 -4.04 6.43
C ASP A 56 32.38 -5.23 6.24
N TYR A 57 31.94 -5.82 7.35
CA TYR A 57 31.06 -6.98 7.34
C TYR A 57 29.73 -6.70 6.65
N ILE A 58 29.04 -5.62 7.02
CA ILE A 58 27.76 -5.23 6.39
C ILE A 58 27.97 -4.96 4.90
N ALA A 59 29.09 -4.33 4.53
CA ALA A 59 29.37 -3.93 3.17
C ALA A 59 29.59 -5.11 2.21
N ASP A 60 30.02 -6.26 2.74
CA ASP A 60 30.27 -7.47 1.95
C ASP A 60 28.99 -8.25 1.62
N PHE A 61 27.82 -7.81 2.12
CA PHE A 61 26.52 -8.47 1.93
C PHE A 61 26.51 -9.94 2.39
N GLN A 62 27.37 -10.31 3.35
CA GLN A 62 27.43 -11.66 3.91
C GLN A 62 26.54 -11.78 5.15
N ALA A 63 25.95 -12.97 5.32
CA ALA A 63 25.20 -13.30 6.52
C ALA A 63 26.15 -13.92 7.55
N THR A 64 26.02 -13.51 8.82
CA THR A 64 26.76 -14.10 9.96
C THR A 64 26.58 -15.61 10.02
N ARG A 65 25.38 -16.07 9.67
CA ARG A 65 25.02 -17.48 9.50
C ARG A 65 23.76 -17.59 8.64
N GLN A 66 23.59 -18.71 7.94
CA GLN A 66 22.48 -18.86 7.00
C GLN A 66 21.10 -18.79 7.67
N ASP A 67 20.97 -19.27 8.91
CA ASP A 67 19.70 -19.27 9.65
C ASP A 67 19.28 -17.89 10.20
N ILE A 68 20.14 -16.88 10.08
CA ILE A 68 19.80 -15.48 10.39
C ILE A 68 18.90 -14.86 9.31
N ILE A 69 18.95 -15.39 8.08
CA ILE A 69 18.07 -14.95 6.99
C ILE A 69 16.71 -15.57 7.23
N ARG A 70 15.77 -14.76 7.72
CA ARG A 70 14.45 -15.23 8.14
C ARG A 70 13.34 -14.46 7.45
N ALA A 71 12.25 -15.16 7.17
CA ALA A 71 11.02 -14.56 6.69
C ALA A 71 9.84 -15.00 7.55
N VAL A 72 8.74 -14.25 7.46
CA VAL A 72 7.47 -14.58 8.08
C VAL A 72 6.39 -14.59 6.99
N PRO A 73 5.38 -15.47 7.04
CA PRO A 73 4.26 -15.36 6.11
C PRO A 73 3.54 -14.02 6.29
N CYS A 74 3.22 -13.32 5.20
CA CYS A 74 2.55 -12.01 5.21
C CYS A 74 1.32 -11.95 6.15
N TYR A 75 0.50 -13.00 6.19
CA TYR A 75 -0.68 -13.05 7.06
C TYR A 75 -0.35 -13.05 8.57
N GLU A 76 0.81 -13.58 8.98
CA GLU A 76 1.24 -13.53 10.39
C GLU A 76 1.67 -12.11 10.77
N ALA A 77 2.33 -11.36 9.88
CA ALA A 77 2.63 -9.94 10.09
C ALA A 77 1.37 -9.07 10.19
N LEU A 78 0.29 -9.47 9.50
CA LEU A 78 -1.02 -8.80 9.57
C LEU A 78 -1.93 -9.32 10.68
N ARG A 79 -1.53 -10.38 11.39
CA ARG A 79 -2.38 -11.02 12.40
C ARG A 79 -2.74 -10.05 13.53
N GLY A 80 -3.99 -10.17 13.99
CA GLY A 80 -4.54 -9.27 15.01
C GLY A 80 -4.46 -7.82 14.57
N PHE A 81 -4.87 -7.51 13.33
CA PHE A 81 -4.82 -6.18 12.73
C PHE A 81 -3.42 -5.55 12.85
N GLY A 82 -2.41 -6.24 12.34
CA GLY A 82 -1.02 -5.79 12.36
C GLY A 82 -0.49 -5.59 13.78
N ARG A 83 -0.69 -6.57 14.67
CA ARG A 83 -0.16 -6.51 16.05
C ARG A 83 1.34 -6.22 16.08
N ALA A 84 2.10 -6.84 15.17
CA ALA A 84 3.54 -6.61 14.99
C ALA A 84 3.87 -5.12 14.78
N PHE A 85 3.03 -4.38 14.08
CA PHE A 85 3.23 -2.94 13.83
C PHE A 85 2.81 -2.04 15.00
N ARG A 86 2.10 -2.57 16.00
CA ARG A 86 1.54 -1.79 17.13
C ARG A 86 2.33 -1.95 18.43
N TYR A 87 2.99 -3.09 18.65
CA TYR A 87 3.63 -3.41 19.91
C TYR A 87 5.10 -3.80 19.69
N HIS A 88 6.05 -2.94 20.10
CA HIS A 88 7.49 -3.18 19.92
C HIS A 88 8.08 -4.26 20.84
N LYS A 89 7.40 -4.63 21.94
CA LYS A 89 7.94 -5.55 22.95
C LYS A 89 7.54 -7.02 22.77
N ALA A 90 6.67 -7.34 21.83
CA ALA A 90 6.26 -8.73 21.61
C ALA A 90 7.30 -9.45 20.73
N THR A 91 8.03 -10.41 21.28
CA THR A 91 8.92 -11.28 20.51
C THR A 91 8.10 -12.27 19.68
N ASP A 92 7.69 -11.86 18.49
CA ASP A 92 7.07 -12.76 17.52
C ASP A 92 8.12 -13.52 16.66
N TYR A 93 9.39 -13.52 17.09
CA TYR A 93 10.53 -14.16 16.40
C TYR A 93 10.27 -15.63 16.05
N GLN A 94 9.63 -16.38 16.95
CA GLN A 94 9.29 -17.79 16.76
C GLN A 94 8.34 -18.05 15.59
N ARG A 95 7.66 -17.02 15.07
CA ARG A 95 6.75 -17.12 13.92
C ARG A 95 7.46 -16.95 12.58
N SER A 96 8.68 -16.40 12.60
CA SER A 96 9.53 -16.38 11.41
C SER A 96 10.22 -17.74 11.23
N PHE A 97 10.70 -18.01 10.03
CA PHE A 97 11.42 -19.23 9.69
C PHE A 97 12.68 -18.90 8.88
N PRO A 98 13.78 -19.67 9.03
CA PRO A 98 14.97 -19.54 8.19
C PRO A 98 14.65 -19.76 6.70
N THR A 99 15.25 -18.98 5.82
CA THR A 99 15.07 -19.08 4.37
C THR A 99 16.29 -18.54 3.63
N ASP A 100 16.63 -19.11 2.49
CA ASP A 100 17.70 -18.58 1.63
C ASP A 100 17.23 -17.36 0.82
N LYS A 101 15.91 -17.18 0.71
CA LYS A 101 15.30 -16.18 -0.15
C LYS A 101 14.13 -15.48 0.53
N ILE A 102 14.10 -14.16 0.42
CA ILE A 102 13.02 -13.31 0.91
C ILE A 102 12.25 -12.81 -0.32
N GLN A 103 10.94 -13.06 -0.40
CA GLN A 103 10.16 -12.57 -1.55
C GLN A 103 9.98 -11.05 -1.47
N GLU A 104 9.71 -10.53 -0.27
CA GLU A 104 9.58 -9.08 -0.06
C GLU A 104 10.22 -8.63 1.24
N PHE A 105 11.08 -7.63 1.15
CA PHE A 105 11.57 -6.90 2.30
C PHE A 105 10.64 -5.72 2.58
N TRP A 106 10.06 -5.64 3.78
CA TRP A 106 9.15 -4.54 4.12
C TRP A 106 9.90 -3.45 4.91
N SER A 107 10.26 -2.37 4.21
CA SER A 107 10.88 -1.19 4.81
C SER A 107 9.82 -0.16 5.17
N HIS A 108 9.85 0.34 6.41
CA HIS A 108 8.89 1.31 6.91
C HIS A 108 9.46 2.12 8.07
N SER A 109 8.93 3.34 8.27
CA SER A 109 9.18 4.07 9.51
C SER A 109 8.30 3.51 10.63
N TRP A 110 8.78 3.49 11.86
CA TRP A 110 7.96 3.15 13.03
C TRP A 110 7.09 4.31 13.53
N HIS A 111 7.40 5.56 13.14
CA HIS A 111 6.74 6.77 13.67
C HIS A 111 5.44 7.12 12.95
N GLY A 112 5.29 6.71 11.69
CA GLY A 112 4.06 6.99 10.95
C GLY A 112 2.84 6.22 11.45
N SER A 113 1.66 6.66 11.03
CA SER A 113 0.38 6.07 11.42
C SER A 113 0.28 4.58 11.07
N VAL A 114 0.27 3.75 12.11
CA VAL A 114 0.10 2.29 12.02
C VAL A 114 -1.17 1.85 11.27
N PRO A 115 -2.38 2.39 11.53
CA PRO A 115 -3.57 1.95 10.80
C PRO A 115 -3.49 2.25 9.29
N ARG A 116 -2.81 3.33 8.88
CA ARG A 116 -2.59 3.65 7.46
C ARG A 116 -1.71 2.60 6.79
N LYS A 117 -0.61 2.21 7.43
CA LYS A 117 0.27 1.10 6.98
C LYS A 117 -0.53 -0.18 6.82
N ILE A 118 -1.19 -0.63 7.89
CA ILE A 118 -1.99 -1.87 7.89
C ILE A 118 -3.04 -1.84 6.78
N SER A 119 -3.78 -0.74 6.63
CA SER A 119 -4.79 -0.62 5.58
C SER A 119 -4.20 -0.75 4.18
N THR A 120 -3.01 -0.19 3.94
CA THR A 120 -2.32 -0.25 2.65
C THR A 120 -1.89 -1.68 2.34
N VAL A 121 -1.29 -2.36 3.32
CA VAL A 121 -0.83 -3.74 3.16
C VAL A 121 -2.00 -4.68 2.93
N ILE A 122 -3.07 -4.58 3.73
CA ILE A 122 -4.28 -5.40 3.57
C ILE A 122 -4.89 -5.20 2.17
N VAL A 123 -5.07 -3.96 1.73
CA VAL A 123 -5.62 -3.69 0.40
C VAL A 123 -4.73 -4.24 -0.72
N GLN A 124 -3.41 -4.12 -0.58
CA GLN A 124 -2.49 -4.62 -1.61
C GLN A 124 -2.39 -6.13 -1.67
N LYS A 125 -2.36 -6.81 -0.51
CA LYS A 125 -2.15 -8.25 -0.41
C LYS A 125 -3.43 -9.06 -0.53
N ASN A 126 -4.52 -8.55 0.03
CA ASN A 126 -5.78 -9.27 0.12
C ASN A 126 -6.83 -8.72 -0.86
N GLY A 127 -6.64 -7.50 -1.41
CA GLY A 127 -7.66 -6.81 -2.22
C GLY A 127 -8.12 -7.59 -3.44
N LEU A 128 -7.21 -8.22 -4.20
CA LEU A 128 -7.63 -9.01 -5.37
C LEU A 128 -8.51 -10.20 -4.96
N ALA A 129 -8.05 -11.01 -4.01
CA ALA A 129 -8.80 -12.15 -3.53
C ALA A 129 -10.16 -11.72 -2.96
N ALA A 130 -10.20 -10.61 -2.23
CA ALA A 130 -11.41 -10.05 -1.64
C ALA A 130 -12.44 -9.63 -2.68
N ILE A 131 -12.02 -8.96 -3.75
CA ILE A 131 -12.92 -8.56 -4.84
C ILE A 131 -13.37 -9.76 -5.67
N SER A 132 -12.47 -10.71 -5.95
CA SER A 132 -12.83 -11.95 -6.66
C SER A 132 -13.86 -12.76 -5.87
N ALA A 133 -13.63 -12.99 -4.58
CA ALA A 133 -14.56 -13.71 -3.71
C ALA A 133 -15.90 -12.98 -3.58
N GLY A 134 -15.89 -11.65 -3.38
CA GLY A 134 -17.11 -10.83 -3.34
C GLY A 134 -17.89 -10.87 -4.65
N THR A 135 -17.20 -10.86 -5.79
CA THR A 135 -17.85 -10.96 -7.11
C THR A 135 -18.50 -12.32 -7.32
N LEU A 136 -17.84 -13.41 -6.95
CA LEU A 136 -18.42 -14.75 -6.99
C LEU A 136 -19.66 -14.87 -6.08
N ALA A 137 -19.59 -14.31 -4.87
CA ALA A 137 -20.72 -14.27 -3.96
C ALA A 137 -21.88 -13.44 -4.51
N SER A 138 -21.60 -12.27 -5.08
CA SER A 138 -22.60 -11.42 -5.73
C SER A 138 -23.29 -12.16 -6.88
N LEU A 139 -22.54 -12.85 -7.73
CA LEU A 139 -23.08 -13.64 -8.84
C LEU A 139 -24.00 -14.74 -8.34
N LEU A 140 -23.57 -15.50 -7.33
CA LEU A 140 -24.36 -16.56 -6.72
C LEU A 140 -25.70 -16.02 -6.17
N LEU A 141 -25.65 -14.92 -5.42
CA LEU A 141 -26.84 -14.31 -4.83
C LEU A 141 -27.78 -13.72 -5.88
N VAL A 142 -27.24 -13.15 -6.96
CA VAL A 142 -28.02 -12.74 -8.13
C VAL A 142 -28.73 -13.94 -8.76
N CYS A 143 -28.04 -15.07 -8.97
CA CYS A 143 -28.66 -16.29 -9.51
C CYS A 143 -29.77 -16.84 -8.60
N LEU A 144 -29.55 -16.87 -7.27
CA LEU A 144 -30.56 -17.31 -6.31
C LEU A 144 -31.78 -16.38 -6.30
N PHE A 145 -31.57 -15.08 -6.46
CA PHE A 145 -32.65 -14.11 -6.59
C PHE A 145 -33.46 -14.30 -7.88
N VAL A 146 -32.80 -14.48 -9.02
CA VAL A 146 -33.45 -14.78 -10.31
C VAL A 146 -34.27 -16.08 -10.22
N GLY A 147 -33.74 -17.11 -9.55
CA GLY A 147 -34.43 -18.38 -9.31
C GLY A 147 -35.60 -18.32 -8.31
N GLY A 148 -35.86 -17.16 -7.70
CA GLY A 148 -36.97 -16.98 -6.75
C GLY A 148 -36.70 -17.46 -5.33
N TYR A 149 -35.47 -17.89 -5.01
CA TYR A 149 -35.09 -18.36 -3.68
C TYR A 149 -34.86 -17.23 -2.67
N LEU A 150 -34.54 -16.03 -3.16
CA LEU A 150 -34.36 -14.84 -2.33
C LEU A 150 -35.55 -13.87 -2.50
N PRO A 151 -36.00 -13.22 -1.42
CA PRO A 151 -37.11 -12.28 -1.50
C PRO A 151 -36.69 -10.98 -2.19
N GLY A 152 -37.65 -10.18 -2.60
CA GLY A 152 -37.44 -8.84 -3.13
C GLY A 152 -38.59 -7.92 -2.76
N TYR A 153 -38.50 -6.67 -3.19
CA TYR A 153 -39.54 -5.66 -3.00
C TYR A 153 -39.93 -5.05 -4.34
N GLU A 154 -41.20 -4.73 -4.50
CA GLU A 154 -41.67 -4.05 -5.70
C GLU A 154 -41.17 -2.61 -5.73
N ARG A 155 -40.71 -2.17 -6.89
CA ARG A 155 -40.29 -0.78 -7.13
C ARG A 155 -40.56 -0.42 -8.59
N ALA A 156 -40.94 0.83 -8.82
CA ALA A 156 -41.03 1.37 -10.17
C ALA A 156 -39.63 1.38 -10.82
N PRO A 157 -39.50 1.02 -12.11
CA PRO A 157 -38.22 1.09 -12.79
C PRO A 157 -37.76 2.55 -12.92
N PHE A 158 -36.46 2.77 -12.74
CA PHE A 158 -35.87 4.11 -12.87
C PHE A 158 -35.98 4.67 -14.30
N GLN A 159 -35.96 3.78 -15.29
CA GLN A 159 -36.26 4.11 -16.69
C GLN A 159 -37.68 3.67 -16.98
N GLN A 160 -38.46 4.52 -17.67
CA GLN A 160 -39.79 4.16 -18.15
C GLN A 160 -39.67 2.99 -19.15
N THR A 161 -39.75 1.78 -18.63
CA THR A 161 -40.03 0.56 -19.37
C THR A 161 -41.55 0.42 -19.41
N GLY A 162 -42.15 -0.25 -20.40
CA GLY A 162 -43.61 -0.43 -20.49
C GLY A 162 -44.26 -1.24 -19.36
N ARG A 163 -43.57 -1.43 -18.23
CA ARG A 163 -44.00 -2.06 -16.99
C ARG A 163 -43.99 -1.05 -15.85
N ASP A 164 -45.01 -1.14 -14.99
CA ASP A 164 -45.17 -0.24 -13.85
C ASP A 164 -44.20 -0.56 -12.69
N SER A 165 -43.81 -1.83 -12.52
CA SER A 165 -42.90 -2.25 -11.45
C SER A 165 -42.07 -3.50 -11.78
N TYR A 166 -40.96 -3.66 -11.06
CA TYR A 166 -40.20 -4.92 -10.97
C TYR A 166 -40.00 -5.29 -9.51
N VAL A 167 -39.77 -6.58 -9.25
CA VAL A 167 -39.30 -7.07 -7.94
C VAL A 167 -37.78 -6.91 -7.91
N PHE A 168 -37.28 -6.02 -7.05
CA PHE A 168 -35.85 -5.75 -6.86
C PHE A 168 -35.29 -6.48 -5.64
N GLY A 169 -34.02 -6.88 -5.72
CA GLY A 169 -33.23 -7.37 -4.61
C GLY A 169 -31.95 -6.55 -4.48
N ILE A 170 -31.30 -6.56 -3.32
CA ILE A 170 -30.00 -5.91 -3.08
C ILE A 170 -28.91 -6.94 -2.73
N TRP A 171 -29.18 -8.20 -3.03
CA TRP A 171 -28.42 -9.34 -2.52
C TRP A 171 -27.03 -9.43 -3.12
N GLY A 172 -26.89 -9.15 -4.42
CA GLY A 172 -25.60 -9.14 -5.09
C GLY A 172 -24.66 -8.12 -4.45
N MET A 173 -25.12 -6.87 -4.33
CA MET A 173 -24.33 -5.80 -3.75
C MET A 173 -24.00 -6.01 -2.26
N VAL A 174 -24.99 -6.32 -1.43
CA VAL A 174 -24.77 -6.48 0.02
C VAL A 174 -23.92 -7.71 0.31
N GLY A 175 -24.23 -8.85 -0.32
CA GLY A 175 -23.48 -10.08 -0.10
C GLY A 175 -22.08 -10.04 -0.69
N GLY A 176 -21.90 -9.46 -1.88
CA GLY A 176 -20.58 -9.23 -2.46
C GLY A 176 -19.72 -8.34 -1.57
N THR A 177 -20.29 -7.25 -1.05
CA THR A 177 -19.60 -6.35 -0.12
C THR A 177 -19.20 -7.06 1.18
N LEU A 178 -20.13 -7.81 1.78
CA LEU A 178 -19.86 -8.55 3.02
C LEU A 178 -18.73 -9.57 2.83
N VAL A 179 -18.79 -10.38 1.77
CA VAL A 179 -17.75 -11.37 1.47
C VAL A 179 -16.42 -10.70 1.14
N THR A 180 -16.42 -9.54 0.47
CA THR A 180 -15.20 -8.75 0.26
C THR A 180 -14.62 -8.28 1.59
N ILE A 181 -15.40 -7.72 2.51
CA ILE A 181 -14.90 -7.26 3.82
C ILE A 181 -14.31 -8.44 4.61
N VAL A 182 -15.03 -9.56 4.69
CA VAL A 182 -14.57 -10.76 5.40
C VAL A 182 -13.28 -11.30 4.76
N THR A 183 -13.25 -11.43 3.44
CA THR A 183 -12.05 -11.91 2.73
C THR A 183 -10.89 -10.93 2.88
N LEU A 184 -11.14 -9.63 2.81
CA LEU A 184 -10.10 -8.61 2.95
C LEU A 184 -9.39 -8.72 4.32
N ILE A 185 -10.14 -8.98 5.39
CA ILE A 185 -9.61 -9.11 6.75
C ILE A 185 -9.02 -10.50 7.01
N CYS A 186 -9.68 -11.55 6.53
CA CYS A 186 -9.35 -12.94 6.89
C CYS A 186 -8.48 -13.67 5.87
N TRP A 187 -8.20 -13.10 4.69
CA TRP A 187 -7.36 -13.74 3.69
C TRP A 187 -5.93 -13.89 4.17
N GLN A 188 -5.41 -15.12 4.07
CA GLN A 188 -4.10 -15.49 4.56
C GLN A 188 -3.07 -15.51 3.43
N CYS A 189 -2.57 -14.33 3.05
CA CYS A 189 -1.47 -14.23 2.09
C CYS A 189 -0.21 -14.91 2.66
N ARG A 190 0.30 -15.96 1.98
CA ARG A 190 1.45 -16.77 2.43
C ARG A 190 2.80 -16.32 1.85
N THR A 191 2.85 -15.19 1.14
CA THR A 191 4.11 -14.60 0.64
C THR A 191 5.11 -14.45 1.79
N PRO A 192 6.34 -15.01 1.67
CA PRO A 192 7.37 -14.87 2.68
C PRO A 192 7.93 -13.44 2.66
N VAL A 193 7.77 -12.72 3.76
CA VAL A 193 8.17 -11.33 3.90
C VAL A 193 9.15 -11.16 5.04
N PHE A 194 10.07 -10.22 4.91
CA PHE A 194 10.91 -9.78 6.02
C PHE A 194 10.25 -8.61 6.73
N VAL A 195 10.05 -8.74 8.04
CA VAL A 195 9.58 -7.67 8.93
C VAL A 195 10.50 -7.66 10.14
N ASP A 196 11.25 -6.57 10.32
CA ASP A 196 12.28 -6.41 11.35
C ASP A 196 11.85 -6.91 12.75
N VAL A 197 10.69 -6.50 13.26
CA VAL A 197 10.21 -6.91 14.59
C VAL A 197 9.94 -8.42 14.73
N MET A 198 9.68 -9.11 13.62
CA MET A 198 9.35 -10.54 13.61
C MET A 198 10.51 -11.42 13.14
N CYS A 199 11.41 -10.89 12.30
CA CYS A 199 12.52 -11.65 11.73
C CYS A 199 13.83 -11.43 12.51
N ILE A 200 13.91 -10.38 13.34
CA ILE A 200 15.05 -10.11 14.22
C ILE A 200 14.64 -10.42 15.67
N HIS A 201 15.49 -11.14 16.40
CA HIS A 201 15.22 -11.48 17.79
C HIS A 201 15.32 -10.23 18.69
N GLN A 202 14.18 -9.65 19.07
CA GLN A 202 14.16 -8.34 19.76
C GLN A 202 14.70 -8.38 21.21
N SER A 203 14.66 -9.54 21.86
CA SER A 203 15.06 -9.70 23.27
C SER A 203 16.45 -10.29 23.50
N ASP A 204 17.08 -10.83 22.45
CA ASP A 204 18.41 -11.45 22.56
C ASP A 204 19.37 -10.48 21.87
N PRO A 205 20.24 -9.79 22.63
CA PRO A 205 21.10 -8.76 22.08
C PRO A 205 22.13 -9.31 21.09
N GLY A 206 22.61 -10.54 21.28
CA GLY A 206 23.57 -11.19 20.37
C GLY A 206 22.92 -11.53 19.03
N LEU A 207 21.75 -12.17 19.06
CA LEU A 207 21.00 -12.48 17.83
C LEU A 207 20.53 -11.22 17.10
N LYS A 208 20.20 -10.17 17.84
CA LYS A 208 19.89 -8.86 17.27
C LYS A 208 21.10 -8.26 16.57
N ALA A 209 22.27 -8.28 17.21
CA ALA A 209 23.52 -7.82 16.65
C ALA A 209 23.88 -8.58 15.36
N GLU A 210 23.80 -9.91 15.38
CA GLU A 210 24.03 -10.76 14.20
C GLU A 210 23.12 -10.38 13.03
N ALA A 211 21.83 -10.17 13.30
CA ALA A 211 20.87 -9.80 12.26
C ALA A 211 21.14 -8.39 11.69
N LEU A 212 21.56 -7.43 12.53
CA LEU A 212 21.93 -6.08 12.10
C LEU A 212 23.21 -6.10 11.24
N LEU A 213 24.21 -6.88 11.64
CA LEU A 213 25.40 -7.13 10.82
C LEU A 213 25.05 -7.79 9.48
N SER A 214 24.04 -8.66 9.48
CA SER A 214 23.58 -9.38 8.29
C SER A 214 22.57 -8.60 7.43
N MET A 215 22.33 -7.31 7.72
CA MET A 215 21.32 -6.50 7.01
C MET A 215 21.59 -6.40 5.51
N GLY A 216 22.87 -6.30 5.12
CA GLY A 216 23.27 -6.38 3.71
C GLY A 216 22.76 -7.67 3.06
N ALA A 217 23.08 -8.82 3.65
CA ALA A 217 22.65 -10.14 3.14
C ALA A 217 21.12 -10.29 3.08
N LEU A 218 20.39 -9.76 4.06
CA LEU A 218 18.92 -9.76 4.06
C LEU A 218 18.35 -8.98 2.85
N LEU A 219 18.92 -7.81 2.53
CA LEU A 219 18.53 -7.04 1.34
C LEU A 219 19.02 -7.71 0.04
N GLN A 220 20.17 -8.38 0.07
CA GLN A 220 20.70 -9.11 -1.08
C GLN A 220 19.83 -10.33 -1.44
N SER A 221 19.38 -11.08 -0.43
CA SER A 221 18.51 -12.25 -0.57
C SER A 221 17.05 -11.90 -0.89
N SER A 222 16.69 -10.60 -0.87
CA SER A 222 15.34 -10.12 -1.17
C SER A 222 15.11 -9.93 -2.67
N GLU A 223 14.01 -10.50 -3.20
CA GLU A 223 13.58 -10.31 -4.60
C GLU A 223 13.02 -8.89 -4.84
N SER A 224 12.35 -8.34 -3.84
CA SER A 224 11.74 -7.03 -3.91
C SER A 224 11.86 -6.28 -2.59
N LEU A 225 12.01 -4.95 -2.68
CA LEU A 225 11.97 -4.05 -1.53
C LEU A 225 10.67 -3.26 -1.59
N HIS A 226 9.80 -3.49 -0.63
CA HIS A 226 8.55 -2.78 -0.48
C HIS A 226 8.69 -1.69 0.57
N VAL A 227 8.69 -0.44 0.11
CA VAL A 227 8.80 0.73 0.97
C VAL A 227 7.41 1.30 1.24
N TRP A 228 6.99 1.27 2.50
CA TRP A 228 5.75 1.92 2.93
C TRP A 228 6.03 3.32 3.42
N TRP A 229 5.80 4.25 2.52
CA TRP A 229 6.24 5.62 2.72
C TRP A 229 5.23 6.44 3.52
N ASP A 230 5.74 7.14 4.51
CA ASP A 230 5.07 8.22 5.23
C ASP A 230 6.01 9.42 5.36
N GLU A 231 5.51 10.52 5.92
CA GLU A 231 6.26 11.78 6.05
C GLU A 231 7.53 11.67 6.90
N THR A 232 7.66 10.61 7.71
CA THR A 232 8.80 10.39 8.61
C THR A 232 9.83 9.41 8.01
N PHE A 233 9.56 8.79 6.87
CA PHE A 233 10.43 7.75 6.30
C PHE A 233 11.84 8.27 5.98
N VAL A 234 11.94 9.40 5.27
CA VAL A 234 13.24 10.02 4.90
C VAL A 234 14.00 10.54 6.11
N GLU A 235 13.29 10.85 7.19
CA GLU A 235 13.92 11.32 8.42
C GLU A 235 14.66 10.21 9.16
N ARG A 236 14.57 8.94 8.74
CA ARG A 236 15.18 7.80 9.43
C ARG A 236 16.36 7.28 8.63
N LEU A 237 17.57 7.35 9.19
CA LEU A 237 18.79 6.97 8.49
C LEU A 237 18.76 5.51 8.00
N TRP A 238 18.36 4.57 8.87
CA TRP A 238 18.22 3.16 8.52
C TRP A 238 17.26 2.91 7.34
N CYS A 239 16.11 3.57 7.32
CA CYS A 239 15.12 3.41 6.26
C CYS A 239 15.67 3.83 4.89
N VAL A 240 16.37 4.97 4.82
CA VAL A 240 16.99 5.44 3.56
C VAL A 240 18.21 4.59 3.19
N PHE A 241 18.97 4.15 4.19
CA PHE A 241 20.07 3.21 4.03
C PHE A 241 19.62 1.89 3.40
N GLU A 242 18.51 1.29 3.86
CA GLU A 242 17.94 0.06 3.29
C GLU A 242 17.63 0.20 1.80
N VAL A 243 17.06 1.34 1.39
CA VAL A 243 16.77 1.61 -0.03
C VAL A 243 18.05 1.71 -0.84
N GLY A 244 19.05 2.45 -0.35
CA GLY A 244 20.32 2.58 -1.05
C GLY A 244 21.11 1.27 -1.09
N ALA A 245 21.17 0.53 0.01
CA ALA A 245 21.79 -0.79 0.11
C ALA A 245 21.15 -1.79 -0.85
N PHE A 246 19.82 -1.81 -0.95
CA PHE A 246 19.10 -2.63 -1.91
C PHE A 246 19.50 -2.29 -3.35
N LEU A 247 19.48 -1.00 -3.71
CA LEU A 247 19.91 -0.54 -5.04
C LEU A 247 21.40 -0.81 -5.32
N GLY A 248 22.26 -0.71 -4.31
CA GLY A 248 23.67 -1.09 -4.38
C GLY A 248 23.85 -2.57 -4.68
N SER A 249 23.11 -3.44 -3.96
CA SER A 249 23.13 -4.88 -4.17
C SER A 249 22.71 -5.29 -5.59
N CYS A 250 21.82 -4.52 -6.22
CA CYS A 250 21.40 -4.74 -7.61
C CYS A 250 22.54 -4.51 -8.61
N LYS A 251 23.53 -3.66 -8.29
CA LYS A 251 24.68 -3.38 -9.17
C LYS A 251 25.75 -4.47 -9.09
N VAL A 252 25.86 -5.13 -7.94
CA VAL A 252 26.85 -6.19 -7.68
C VAL A 252 26.39 -7.53 -8.26
N SER A 253 25.09 -7.81 -8.23
CA SER A 253 24.55 -9.04 -8.78
C SER A 253 24.39 -8.93 -10.30
N ASP A 254 25.33 -9.47 -11.07
CA ASP A 254 25.19 -9.70 -12.52
C ASP A 254 24.02 -10.65 -12.87
N SER A 255 23.37 -11.22 -11.87
CA SER A 255 22.21 -12.08 -12.02
C SER A 255 21.02 -11.29 -12.55
N ARG A 256 20.58 -11.67 -13.76
CA ARG A 256 19.45 -11.09 -14.53
C ARG A 256 18.09 -11.10 -13.81
N SER A 257 17.98 -11.56 -12.57
CA SER A 257 16.74 -11.41 -11.81
C SER A 257 16.56 -9.93 -11.46
N ALA A 258 15.71 -9.24 -12.22
CA ALA A 258 15.39 -7.84 -12.00
C ALA A 258 14.74 -7.64 -10.62
N LYS A 259 15.57 -7.31 -9.63
CA LYS A 259 15.12 -6.89 -8.30
C LYS A 259 14.21 -5.69 -8.43
N THR A 260 13.07 -5.72 -7.72
CA THR A 260 12.02 -4.69 -7.88
C THR A 260 11.91 -3.83 -6.63
N LEU A 261 12.10 -2.51 -6.78
CA LEU A 261 11.80 -1.52 -5.74
C LEU A 261 10.36 -1.02 -5.88
N ILE A 262 9.53 -1.27 -4.88
CA ILE A 262 8.10 -0.91 -4.85
C ILE A 262 7.88 0.12 -3.74
N ILE A 263 7.65 1.38 -4.12
CA ILE A 263 7.36 2.45 -3.15
C ILE A 263 5.87 2.75 -3.14
N ARG A 264 5.25 2.70 -1.95
CA ARG A 264 3.81 2.86 -1.77
C ARG A 264 3.51 3.79 -0.61
N PRO A 265 2.84 4.92 -0.84
CA PRO A 265 2.39 5.77 0.25
C PRO A 265 1.37 5.04 1.13
N THR A 266 1.52 5.17 2.45
CA THR A 266 0.64 4.54 3.45
C THR A 266 -0.82 5.02 3.38
N MET A 267 -1.10 6.10 2.66
CA MET A 267 -2.45 6.61 2.41
C MET A 267 -3.22 5.84 1.31
N LEU A 268 -2.56 4.95 0.56
CA LEU A 268 -3.21 4.24 -0.55
C LEU A 268 -4.35 3.35 -0.07
N GLY A 269 -4.14 2.59 1.02
CA GLY A 269 -5.14 1.70 1.60
C GLY A 269 -6.37 2.46 2.08
N THR A 270 -6.16 3.52 2.87
CA THR A 270 -7.27 4.36 3.38
C THR A 270 -8.06 5.00 2.23
N SER A 271 -7.39 5.49 1.19
CA SER A 271 -8.07 6.05 0.01
C SER A 271 -8.90 5.00 -0.73
N SER A 272 -8.39 3.76 -0.81
CA SER A 272 -9.10 2.65 -1.45
C SER A 272 -10.36 2.26 -0.67
N ILE A 273 -10.24 2.08 0.64
CA ILE A 273 -11.35 1.72 1.52
C ILE A 273 -12.39 2.85 1.56
N ALA A 274 -11.96 4.11 1.63
CA ALA A 274 -12.83 5.27 1.59
C ALA A 274 -13.63 5.33 0.28
N THR A 275 -12.96 5.14 -0.87
CA THR A 275 -13.61 5.16 -2.19
C THR A 275 -14.61 4.00 -2.33
N PHE A 276 -14.19 2.78 -1.99
CA PHE A 276 -15.06 1.59 -2.01
C PHE A 276 -16.30 1.79 -1.13
N SER A 277 -16.12 2.27 0.11
CA SER A 277 -17.23 2.50 1.05
C SER A 277 -18.17 3.60 0.56
N SER A 278 -17.62 4.67 -0.04
CA SER A 278 -18.43 5.76 -0.61
C SER A 278 -19.30 5.26 -1.75
N LEU A 279 -18.75 4.43 -2.64
CA LEU A 279 -19.49 3.86 -3.76
C LEU A 279 -20.53 2.84 -3.30
N PHE A 280 -20.22 2.02 -2.28
CA PHE A 280 -21.19 1.14 -1.65
C PHE A 280 -22.38 1.91 -1.08
N VAL A 281 -22.13 2.92 -0.25
CA VAL A 281 -23.21 3.70 0.37
C VAL A 281 -24.00 4.48 -0.67
N ALA A 282 -23.34 5.06 -1.67
CA ALA A 282 -24.04 5.73 -2.77
C ALA A 282 -24.98 4.78 -3.50
N ASN A 283 -24.51 3.59 -3.87
CA ASN A 283 -25.31 2.61 -4.58
C ASN A 283 -26.44 2.04 -3.71
N LEU A 284 -26.16 1.74 -2.44
CA LEU A 284 -27.18 1.30 -1.48
C LEU A 284 -28.27 2.36 -1.30
N SER A 285 -27.88 3.62 -1.18
CA SER A 285 -28.83 4.75 -1.09
C SER A 285 -29.71 4.82 -2.34
N PHE A 286 -29.11 4.72 -3.53
CA PHE A 286 -29.84 4.69 -4.79
C PHE A 286 -30.83 3.51 -4.89
N MET A 287 -30.49 2.36 -4.30
CA MET A 287 -31.33 1.16 -4.32
C MET A 287 -32.46 1.17 -3.29
N VAL A 288 -32.21 1.69 -2.10
CA VAL A 288 -33.13 1.55 -0.95
C VAL A 288 -34.07 2.76 -0.83
N ILE A 289 -33.61 3.96 -1.21
CA ILE A 289 -34.42 5.17 -1.06
C ILE A 289 -35.58 5.12 -2.06
N PRO A 290 -36.85 5.20 -1.60
CA PRO A 290 -37.98 5.36 -2.49
C PRO A 290 -37.95 6.77 -3.09
N PHE A 291 -38.05 6.86 -4.42
CA PHE A 291 -38.05 8.13 -5.15
C PHE A 291 -39.47 8.66 -5.41
N ASP A 292 -40.46 8.17 -4.66
CA ASP A 292 -41.85 8.63 -4.76
C ASP A 292 -41.95 10.12 -4.40
N ASN A 293 -41.19 10.54 -3.38
CA ASN A 293 -40.87 11.95 -3.16
C ASN A 293 -39.47 12.22 -3.72
N LEU A 294 -39.42 12.61 -5.00
CA LEU A 294 -38.18 12.89 -5.72
C LEU A 294 -37.26 13.84 -4.95
N LEU A 295 -37.80 14.93 -4.38
CA LEU A 295 -37.00 15.91 -3.65
C LEU A 295 -36.34 15.30 -2.42
N LEU A 296 -37.12 14.62 -1.56
CA LEU A 296 -36.59 14.00 -0.35
C LEU A 296 -35.56 12.91 -0.69
N GLY A 297 -35.85 12.08 -1.70
CA GLY A 297 -34.93 11.01 -2.12
C GLY A 297 -33.60 11.56 -2.64
N TRP A 298 -33.65 12.61 -3.48
CA TRP A 298 -32.45 13.29 -3.97
C TRP A 298 -31.68 14.00 -2.85
N VAL A 299 -32.35 14.59 -1.86
CA VAL A 299 -31.69 15.21 -0.71
C VAL A 299 -30.94 14.16 0.11
N ILE A 300 -31.58 13.05 0.48
CA ILE A 300 -30.94 11.99 1.27
C ILE A 300 -29.77 11.38 0.49
N PHE A 301 -29.97 11.04 -0.79
CA PHE A 301 -28.91 10.54 -1.66
C PHE A 301 -27.74 11.52 -1.75
N SER A 302 -28.02 12.81 -1.96
CA SER A 302 -27.00 13.84 -2.06
C SER A 302 -26.23 13.99 -0.76
N VAL A 303 -26.88 14.02 0.41
CA VAL A 303 -26.19 14.13 1.70
C VAL A 303 -25.26 12.94 1.95
N LEU A 304 -25.72 11.71 1.74
CA LEU A 304 -24.92 10.51 1.94
C LEU A 304 -23.76 10.41 0.94
N PHE A 305 -24.02 10.72 -0.33
CA PHE A 305 -23.02 10.67 -1.38
C PHE A 305 -21.99 11.79 -1.24
N LEU A 306 -22.42 13.02 -0.93
CA LEU A 306 -21.53 14.17 -0.73
C LEU A 306 -20.62 13.97 0.48
N SER A 307 -21.14 13.48 1.61
CA SER A 307 -20.34 13.31 2.82
C SER A 307 -19.22 12.28 2.65
N LEU A 308 -19.54 11.09 2.13
CA LEU A 308 -18.55 10.03 1.92
C LEU A 308 -17.66 10.30 0.71
N GLY A 309 -18.24 10.81 -0.39
CA GLY A 309 -17.49 11.22 -1.56
C GLY A 309 -16.47 12.32 -1.26
N HIS A 310 -16.83 13.29 -0.41
CA HIS A 310 -15.89 14.28 0.12
C HIS A 310 -14.76 13.63 0.92
N PHE A 311 -15.06 12.65 1.77
CA PHE A 311 -14.05 11.91 2.51
C PHE A 311 -13.08 11.14 1.59
N ALA A 312 -13.59 10.48 0.54
CA ALA A 312 -12.77 9.82 -0.46
C ALA A 312 -11.89 10.83 -1.23
N ALA A 313 -12.45 11.96 -1.65
CA ALA A 313 -11.71 13.03 -2.31
C ALA A 313 -10.63 13.64 -1.40
N ARG A 314 -10.93 13.83 -0.12
CA ARG A 314 -9.96 14.28 0.90
C ARG A 314 -8.80 13.29 1.00
N SER A 315 -9.08 12.00 1.15
CA SER A 315 -8.06 10.97 1.26
C SER A 315 -7.16 10.94 0.01
N LEU A 316 -7.75 11.07 -1.18
CA LEU A 316 -7.01 11.11 -2.44
C LEU A 316 -6.14 12.36 -2.59
N ARG A 317 -6.63 13.54 -2.18
CA ARG A 317 -5.81 14.76 -2.14
C ARG A 317 -4.68 14.65 -1.12
N SER A 318 -4.96 14.12 0.07
CA SER A 318 -3.93 13.86 1.10
C SER A 318 -2.87 12.88 0.60
N TYR A 319 -3.26 11.86 -0.18
CA TYR A 319 -2.31 10.97 -0.86
C TYR A 319 -1.36 11.75 -1.78
N PHE A 320 -1.89 12.59 -2.67
CA PHE A 320 -1.03 13.35 -3.60
C PHE A 320 -0.19 14.43 -2.90
N ALA A 321 -0.69 15.02 -1.81
CA ALA A 321 0.09 15.94 -0.99
C ALA A 321 1.26 15.22 -0.30
N ALA A 322 1.04 14.03 0.24
CA ALA A 322 2.09 13.21 0.85
C ALA A 322 3.15 12.79 -0.19
N VAL A 323 2.71 12.48 -1.42
CA VAL A 323 3.61 12.19 -2.55
C VAL A 323 4.49 13.39 -2.92
N GLU A 324 3.91 14.59 -3.00
CA GLU A 324 4.69 15.81 -3.30
C GLU A 324 5.67 16.15 -2.17
N SER A 325 5.23 16.03 -0.92
CA SER A 325 6.10 16.20 0.26
C SER A 325 7.27 15.23 0.23
N MET A 326 7.02 13.96 -0.08
CA MET A 326 8.05 12.93 -0.25
C MET A 326 9.07 13.28 -1.33
N LEU A 327 8.63 13.73 -2.51
CA LEU A 327 9.55 14.11 -3.59
C LEU A 327 10.44 15.29 -3.18
N VAL A 328 9.89 16.25 -2.44
CA VAL A 328 10.65 17.38 -1.89
C VAL A 328 11.66 16.92 -0.83
N GLN A 329 11.27 16.00 0.06
CA GLN A 329 12.16 15.42 1.07
C GLN A 329 13.31 14.64 0.43
N LEU A 330 13.03 13.82 -0.60
CA LEU A 330 14.05 13.07 -1.34
C LEU A 330 15.04 13.99 -2.05
N ARG A 331 14.54 15.04 -2.73
CA ARG A 331 15.39 15.99 -3.46
C ARG A 331 16.32 16.78 -2.54
N ASN A 332 15.86 17.09 -1.33
CA ASN A 332 16.60 17.86 -0.33
C ASN A 332 17.25 16.96 0.73
N PHE A 333 17.28 15.64 0.51
CA PHE A 333 17.81 14.71 1.50
C PHE A 333 19.29 15.00 1.77
N ARG A 334 19.61 15.07 3.07
CA ARG A 334 20.99 15.12 3.56
C ARG A 334 21.17 14.06 4.61
N ILE A 335 22.25 13.29 4.52
CA ILE A 335 22.53 12.20 5.44
C ILE A 335 22.70 12.69 6.89
N ARG A 336 23.31 13.86 7.05
CA ARG A 336 23.50 14.52 8.36
C ARG A 336 22.19 14.90 9.04
N ASP A 337 21.13 15.19 8.26
CA ASP A 337 19.83 15.64 8.78
C ASP A 337 18.92 14.44 9.11
N ALA A 338 19.22 13.25 8.57
CA ALA A 338 18.50 12.02 8.90
C ALA A 338 18.73 11.65 10.37
N LYS A 339 17.69 11.24 11.10
CA LYS A 339 17.73 10.88 12.51
C LYS A 339 18.13 9.42 12.69
N CYS A 340 18.93 9.18 13.73
CA CYS A 340 19.25 7.85 14.26
C CYS A 340 18.68 7.72 15.67
N GLN A 341 18.17 6.54 16.03
CA GLN A 341 17.60 6.34 17.36
C GLN A 341 18.67 6.54 18.44
N CYS A 342 19.86 5.95 18.26
CA CYS A 342 20.99 6.09 19.18
C CYS A 342 21.35 7.56 19.45
N CYS A 343 21.47 8.38 18.39
CA CYS A 343 21.81 9.79 18.55
C CYS A 343 20.70 10.62 19.20
N THR A 344 19.43 10.24 19.02
CA THR A 344 18.28 11.01 19.54
C THR A 344 18.09 10.79 21.04
N VAL A 345 18.39 9.59 21.53
CA VAL A 345 18.33 9.26 22.97
C VAL A 345 19.53 9.84 23.74
N GLY A 346 20.54 10.33 23.01
CA GLY A 346 21.86 10.62 23.56
C GLY A 346 22.66 9.32 23.64
N HIS A 347 23.92 9.37 23.25
CA HIS A 347 24.83 8.27 23.57
C HIS A 347 24.99 8.27 25.09
N PRO A 348 24.63 7.18 25.80
CA PRO A 348 24.93 7.10 27.21
C PRO A 348 26.44 7.36 27.38
N GLU A 349 26.80 8.22 28.33
CA GLU A 349 28.21 8.45 28.68
C GLU A 349 28.85 7.18 29.27
N ASP A 350 28.01 6.25 29.74
CA ASP A 350 28.40 4.96 30.24
C ASP A 350 28.74 4.00 29.09
N ASP A 351 29.77 3.16 29.28
CA ASP A 351 30.33 2.22 28.29
C ASP A 351 29.35 1.10 27.88
N SER A 352 28.10 1.16 28.36
CA SER A 352 27.07 0.14 28.16
C SER A 352 26.62 0.00 26.71
N ASN A 353 26.77 1.01 25.86
CA ASN A 353 26.62 0.89 24.41
C ASN A 353 27.51 1.88 23.65
N PRO A 354 28.75 1.50 23.32
CA PRO A 354 29.69 2.41 22.69
C PRO A 354 29.39 2.63 21.19
N TYR A 355 28.36 1.97 20.63
CA TYR A 355 28.11 1.95 19.19
C TYR A 355 27.09 3.00 18.74
N CYS A 356 27.51 3.80 17.76
CA CYS A 356 26.68 4.72 17.03
C CYS A 356 26.31 4.14 15.66
N ASP A 357 25.02 3.82 15.47
CA ASP A 357 24.47 3.37 14.17
C ASP A 357 24.85 4.31 13.03
N ARG A 358 24.88 5.63 13.30
CA ARG A 358 25.22 6.63 12.28
C ARG A 358 26.63 6.43 11.74
N GLU A 359 27.60 6.19 12.62
CA GLU A 359 28.99 6.02 12.21
C GLU A 359 29.15 4.74 11.38
N ILE A 360 28.56 3.63 11.82
CA ILE A 360 28.55 2.36 11.08
C ILE A 360 27.93 2.55 9.69
N ILE A 361 26.75 3.17 9.61
CA ILE A 361 26.03 3.40 8.35
C ILE A 361 26.84 4.33 7.44
N ASN A 362 27.42 5.41 7.96
CA ASN A 362 28.25 6.33 7.17
C ASN A 362 29.47 5.61 6.58
N LEU A 363 30.12 4.73 7.35
CA LEU A 363 31.23 3.91 6.86
C LEU A 363 30.77 2.95 5.76
N CYS A 364 29.63 2.26 5.94
CA CYS A 364 29.03 1.40 4.91
C CYS A 364 28.73 2.19 3.62
N ILE A 365 28.18 3.40 3.77
CA ILE A 365 27.86 4.29 2.64
C ILE A 365 29.13 4.71 1.90
N ARG A 366 30.19 5.09 2.62
CA ARG A 366 31.49 5.42 2.01
C ARG A 366 32.09 4.22 1.28
N LYS A 367 31.92 3.00 1.80
CA LYS A 367 32.36 1.78 1.11
C LYS A 367 31.61 1.51 -0.19
N TRP A 368 30.28 1.54 -0.17
CA TRP A 368 29.47 1.21 -1.34
C TRP A 368 29.42 2.30 -2.40
N PHE A 369 29.42 3.57 -1.98
CA PHE A 369 29.18 4.71 -2.86
C PHE A 369 30.40 5.65 -2.99
N GLY A 370 31.50 5.37 -2.28
CA GLY A 370 32.71 6.18 -2.22
C GLY A 370 32.58 7.39 -1.29
N THR A 371 31.48 8.15 -1.40
CA THR A 371 31.24 9.36 -0.59
C THR A 371 29.78 9.48 -0.16
N GLU A 372 29.54 10.17 0.95
CA GLU A 372 28.19 10.53 1.41
C GLU A 372 27.43 11.35 0.36
N SER A 373 28.10 12.28 -0.31
CA SER A 373 27.51 13.08 -1.39
C SER A 373 27.06 12.23 -2.59
N ALA A 374 27.79 11.16 -2.92
CA ALA A 374 27.39 10.24 -3.98
C ALA A 374 26.13 9.44 -3.59
N PHE A 375 26.02 9.05 -2.32
CA PHE A 375 24.82 8.42 -1.79
C PHE A 375 23.62 9.38 -1.76
N GLU A 376 23.80 10.61 -1.25
CA GLU A 376 22.75 11.64 -1.29
C GLU A 376 22.28 11.91 -2.73
N LYS A 377 23.21 11.96 -3.68
CA LYS A 377 22.88 12.10 -5.10
C LYS A 377 22.05 10.91 -5.59
N LEU A 378 22.43 9.67 -5.26
CA LEU A 378 21.67 8.47 -5.61
C LEU A 378 20.26 8.48 -5.01
N VAL A 379 20.09 8.92 -3.76
CA VAL A 379 18.78 9.06 -3.13
C VAL A 379 17.95 10.15 -3.83
N ALA A 380 18.56 11.31 -4.11
CA ALA A 380 17.88 12.41 -4.76
C ALA A 380 17.49 12.11 -6.23
N THR A 381 18.28 11.30 -6.95
CA THR A 381 18.02 10.96 -8.36
C THR A 381 17.30 9.62 -8.50
N ASP A 382 17.96 8.52 -8.15
CA ASP A 382 17.56 7.17 -8.56
C ASP A 382 16.33 6.70 -7.76
N VAL A 383 16.29 7.00 -6.46
CA VAL A 383 15.13 6.69 -5.59
C VAL A 383 13.94 7.57 -5.98
N SER A 384 14.17 8.87 -6.23
CA SER A 384 13.15 9.78 -6.72
C SER A 384 12.58 9.34 -8.08
N ALA A 385 13.43 8.88 -9.01
CA ALA A 385 13.02 8.35 -10.30
C ALA A 385 12.27 7.02 -10.18
N ALA A 386 12.70 6.12 -9.29
CA ALA A 386 11.99 4.88 -8.98
C ALA A 386 10.60 5.18 -8.40
N LEU A 387 10.51 6.16 -7.50
CA LEU A 387 9.25 6.65 -6.96
C LEU A 387 8.36 7.25 -8.05
N ALA A 388 8.89 8.14 -8.88
CA ALA A 388 8.13 8.77 -9.97
C ALA A 388 7.54 7.71 -10.92
N ARG A 389 8.32 6.68 -11.27
CA ARG A 389 7.85 5.51 -12.04
C ARG A 389 6.77 4.74 -11.31
N ALA A 390 6.98 4.39 -10.03
CA ALA A 390 5.99 3.69 -9.22
C ALA A 390 4.67 4.48 -9.11
N LEU A 391 4.74 5.81 -9.06
CA LEU A 391 3.59 6.70 -9.02
C LEU A 391 2.85 6.79 -10.36
N GLY A 392 3.59 7.00 -11.45
CA GLY A 392 3.04 7.15 -12.80
C GLY A 392 2.36 5.89 -13.32
N ASP A 393 2.99 4.74 -13.13
CA ASP A 393 2.54 3.49 -13.76
C ASP A 393 1.46 2.77 -12.95
N SER A 394 1.41 2.94 -11.62
CA SER A 394 0.72 1.93 -10.79
C SER A 394 -0.03 2.38 -9.55
N SER A 395 0.05 3.65 -9.13
CA SER A 395 -0.64 4.08 -7.90
C SER A 395 -2.15 3.87 -7.96
N PHE A 396 -2.75 4.26 -9.09
CA PHE A 396 -4.17 4.10 -9.36
C PHE A 396 -4.33 3.50 -10.75
N SER A 397 -3.97 2.22 -10.86
CA SER A 397 -4.12 1.46 -12.09
C SER A 397 -5.60 1.29 -12.48
N TYR A 398 -5.87 0.95 -13.73
CA TYR A 398 -7.22 0.58 -14.17
C TYR A 398 -7.80 -0.55 -13.31
N ARG A 399 -6.95 -1.54 -12.98
CA ARG A 399 -7.31 -2.61 -12.04
C ARG A 399 -7.73 -2.08 -10.68
N TRP A 400 -7.03 -1.09 -10.13
CA TRP A 400 -7.43 -0.46 -8.88
C TRP A 400 -8.80 0.21 -8.99
N LEU A 401 -9.05 0.96 -10.07
CA LEU A 401 -10.35 1.59 -10.33
C LEU A 401 -11.49 0.58 -10.38
N LEU A 402 -11.28 -0.57 -11.05
CA LEU A 402 -12.25 -1.66 -11.08
C LEU A 402 -12.48 -2.29 -9.70
N MET A 403 -11.43 -2.44 -8.89
CA MET A 403 -11.57 -3.01 -7.54
C MET A 403 -12.38 -2.09 -6.63
N VAL A 404 -12.09 -0.78 -6.62
CA VAL A 404 -12.81 0.16 -5.74
C VAL A 404 -14.23 0.44 -6.22
N SER A 405 -14.53 0.28 -7.51
CA SER A 405 -15.88 0.43 -8.07
C SER A 405 -16.77 -0.80 -7.91
N ALA A 406 -16.30 -1.84 -7.21
CA ALA A 406 -17.01 -3.10 -7.08
C ALA A 406 -18.45 -3.05 -6.57
N PRO A 407 -18.72 -2.32 -5.49
CA PRO A 407 -20.08 -2.21 -4.98
C PRO A 407 -21.04 -1.63 -6.00
N PHE A 408 -20.54 -0.76 -6.89
CA PHE A 408 -21.35 -0.13 -7.91
C PHE A 408 -21.83 -1.16 -8.95
N TYR A 409 -20.91 -1.97 -9.47
CA TYR A 409 -21.29 -2.96 -10.49
C TYR A 409 -22.18 -4.06 -9.92
N TRP A 410 -21.98 -4.50 -8.68
CA TRP A 410 -22.87 -5.49 -8.05
C TRP A 410 -24.32 -4.98 -7.95
N GLY A 411 -24.54 -3.72 -7.56
CA GLY A 411 -25.91 -3.20 -7.53
C GLY A 411 -26.52 -3.08 -8.92
N TYR A 412 -25.74 -2.77 -9.96
CA TYR A 412 -26.27 -2.82 -11.32
C TYR A 412 -26.63 -4.25 -11.76
N MET A 413 -25.87 -5.25 -11.33
CA MET A 413 -26.23 -6.66 -11.54
C MET A 413 -27.55 -7.01 -10.85
N ASP A 414 -27.82 -6.46 -9.66
CA ASP A 414 -29.13 -6.61 -9.01
C ASP A 414 -30.28 -6.04 -9.87
N GLN A 415 -30.05 -4.95 -10.63
CA GLN A 415 -31.05 -4.44 -11.59
C GLN A 415 -31.27 -5.35 -12.80
N VAL A 416 -30.19 -5.99 -13.28
CA VAL A 416 -30.30 -7.00 -14.35
C VAL A 416 -31.10 -8.20 -13.83
N ALA A 417 -30.80 -8.64 -12.61
CA ALA A 417 -31.48 -9.75 -11.94
C ALA A 417 -32.99 -9.52 -11.81
N ALA A 418 -33.41 -8.31 -11.44
CA ALA A 418 -34.82 -7.93 -11.35
C ALA A 418 -35.58 -8.12 -12.68
N ARG A 419 -34.96 -7.76 -13.80
CA ARG A 419 -35.56 -7.89 -15.15
C ARG A 419 -35.59 -9.32 -15.63
N LEU A 420 -34.51 -10.07 -15.40
CA LEU A 420 -34.45 -11.51 -15.69
C LEU A 420 -35.54 -12.27 -14.92
N ARG A 421 -35.71 -11.98 -13.62
CA ARG A 421 -36.75 -12.58 -12.78
C ARG A 421 -38.15 -12.28 -13.30
N ALA A 422 -38.35 -11.10 -13.87
CA ALA A 422 -39.63 -10.70 -14.46
C ALA A 422 -39.85 -11.25 -15.88
N GLY A 423 -38.91 -12.05 -16.42
CA GLY A 423 -38.96 -12.61 -17.77
C GLY A 423 -38.67 -11.62 -18.90
N ASP A 424 -38.21 -10.40 -18.58
CA ASP A 424 -37.92 -9.38 -19.59
C ASP A 424 -36.47 -9.49 -20.08
N MET A 425 -36.25 -10.43 -21.00
CA MET A 425 -34.92 -10.72 -21.52
C MET A 425 -34.31 -9.55 -22.30
N ARG A 426 -35.14 -8.75 -22.98
CA ARG A 426 -34.66 -7.62 -23.78
C ARG A 426 -34.17 -6.50 -22.88
N ASP A 427 -34.96 -6.07 -21.90
CA ASP A 427 -34.56 -5.01 -20.98
C ASP A 427 -33.41 -5.49 -20.07
N ALA A 428 -33.37 -6.77 -19.71
CA ALA A 428 -32.23 -7.36 -19.01
C ALA A 428 -30.94 -7.24 -19.83
N ALA A 429 -30.98 -7.56 -21.12
CA ALA A 429 -29.81 -7.44 -22.01
C ALA A 429 -29.35 -5.97 -22.16
N VAL A 430 -30.28 -5.04 -22.38
CA VAL A 430 -29.99 -3.59 -22.44
C VAL A 430 -29.33 -3.13 -21.14
N THR A 431 -29.92 -3.49 -19.99
CA THR A 431 -29.39 -3.14 -18.67
C THR A 431 -28.02 -3.77 -18.43
N ALA A 432 -27.78 -5.00 -18.89
CA ALA A 432 -26.48 -5.66 -18.78
C ALA A 432 -25.41 -4.93 -19.59
N ILE A 433 -25.68 -4.52 -20.83
CA ILE A 433 -24.74 -3.76 -21.66
C ILE A 433 -24.41 -2.41 -21.01
N VAL A 434 -25.43 -1.70 -20.54
CA VAL A 434 -25.27 -0.45 -19.79
C VAL A 434 -24.40 -0.67 -18.54
N THR A 435 -24.70 -1.72 -17.78
CA THR A 435 -23.95 -2.10 -16.56
C THR A 435 -22.48 -2.32 -16.87
N LEU A 436 -22.16 -3.14 -17.87
CA LEU A 436 -20.79 -3.42 -18.28
C LEU A 436 -20.10 -2.13 -18.76
N THR A 437 -20.81 -1.29 -19.50
CA THR A 437 -20.28 0.01 -19.96
C THR A 437 -19.91 0.92 -18.81
N PHE A 438 -20.79 1.07 -17.81
CA PHE A 438 -20.46 1.86 -16.62
C PHE A 438 -19.27 1.25 -15.88
N SER A 439 -19.32 -0.06 -15.61
CA SER A 439 -18.35 -0.77 -14.77
C SER A 439 -16.94 -0.71 -15.35
N PHE A 440 -16.80 -0.96 -16.65
CA PHE A 440 -15.50 -1.11 -17.30
C PHE A 440 -15.04 0.15 -18.05
N LEU A 441 -15.95 1.06 -18.42
CA LEU A 441 -15.59 2.21 -19.26
C LEU A 441 -15.83 3.55 -18.54
N ALA A 442 -17.08 3.84 -18.15
CA ALA A 442 -17.43 5.16 -17.63
C ALA A 442 -16.86 5.42 -16.23
N PHE A 443 -16.95 4.48 -15.28
CA PHE A 443 -16.40 4.67 -13.93
C PHE A 443 -14.89 4.82 -13.92
N PRO A 444 -14.11 3.96 -14.62
CA PRO A 444 -12.67 4.18 -14.74
C PRO A 444 -12.33 5.53 -15.37
N PHE A 445 -13.10 6.00 -16.35
CA PHE A 445 -12.93 7.33 -16.94
C PHE A 445 -13.18 8.45 -15.91
N ILE A 446 -14.33 8.45 -15.23
CA ILE A 446 -14.68 9.46 -14.20
C ILE A 446 -13.67 9.43 -13.05
N GLY A 447 -13.35 8.23 -12.54
CA GLY A 447 -12.40 8.04 -11.46
C GLY A 447 -11.00 8.55 -11.84
N ARG A 448 -10.55 8.29 -13.07
CA ARG A 448 -9.27 8.82 -13.56
C ARG A 448 -9.27 10.34 -13.66
N LEU A 449 -10.36 10.95 -14.12
CA LEU A 449 -10.49 12.41 -14.11
C LEU A 449 -10.46 12.98 -12.69
N GLY A 450 -11.17 12.35 -11.75
CA GLY A 450 -11.13 12.71 -10.33
C GLY A 450 -9.73 12.62 -9.74
N ILE A 451 -8.97 11.59 -10.09
CA ILE A 451 -7.56 11.43 -9.71
C ILE A 451 -6.70 12.57 -10.27
N ILE A 452 -6.88 12.95 -11.55
CA ILE A 452 -6.15 14.07 -12.16
C ILE A 452 -6.48 15.39 -11.45
N LEU A 453 -7.76 15.64 -11.15
CA LEU A 453 -8.21 16.83 -10.43
C LEU A 453 -7.63 16.88 -9.01
N ALA A 454 -7.67 15.76 -8.28
CA ALA A 454 -7.07 15.65 -6.95
C ALA A 454 -5.56 15.89 -6.98
N CYS A 455 -4.85 15.36 -8.00
CA CYS A 455 -3.42 15.58 -8.20
C CYS A 455 -3.10 17.05 -8.53
N LYS A 456 -3.91 17.71 -9.37
CA LYS A 456 -3.76 19.15 -9.66
C LYS A 456 -4.05 20.02 -8.43
N ALA A 457 -4.98 19.59 -7.58
CA ALA A 457 -5.38 20.26 -6.35
C ALA A 457 -4.61 19.78 -5.11
N ARG A 458 -3.48 19.09 -5.27
CA ARG A 458 -2.74 18.47 -4.15
C ARG A 458 -2.14 19.46 -3.15
N ARG A 459 -1.87 20.71 -3.56
CA ARG A 459 -1.29 21.73 -2.69
C ARG A 459 -2.21 21.99 -1.49
N GLN A 460 -1.70 21.71 -0.30
CA GLN A 460 -2.41 22.02 0.94
C GLN A 460 -2.35 23.52 1.20
N ARG A 461 -3.49 24.10 1.59
CA ARG A 461 -3.58 25.51 2.00
C ARG A 461 -3.37 25.58 3.51
N GLN A 462 -2.70 26.64 4.00
CA GLN A 462 -2.51 26.87 5.44
C GLN A 462 -3.85 27.00 6.18
N GLN A 463 -4.87 27.57 5.52
CA GLN A 463 -6.20 27.70 6.08
C GLN A 463 -7.03 26.42 5.86
N LEU A 464 -7.52 25.82 6.95
CA LEU A 464 -8.29 24.58 6.95
C LEU A 464 -9.56 24.68 6.07
N TRP A 465 -10.35 25.74 6.21
CA TRP A 465 -11.59 25.92 5.44
C TRP A 465 -11.33 26.02 3.92
N ALA A 466 -10.26 26.72 3.52
CA ALA A 466 -9.88 26.82 2.11
C ALA A 466 -9.47 25.46 1.55
N ASN A 467 -8.80 24.62 2.36
CA ASN A 467 -8.48 23.26 1.96
C ASN A 467 -9.73 22.39 1.80
N GLU A 468 -10.70 22.49 2.71
CA GLU A 468 -11.98 21.78 2.59
C GLU A 468 -12.78 22.23 1.35
N LEU A 469 -12.86 23.53 1.07
CA LEU A 469 -13.53 24.05 -0.12
C LEU A 469 -12.91 23.53 -1.41
N VAL A 470 -11.58 23.48 -1.50
CA VAL A 470 -10.91 22.89 -2.68
C VAL A 470 -11.22 21.39 -2.79
N THR A 471 -11.31 20.66 -1.68
CA THR A 471 -11.65 19.22 -1.71
C THR A 471 -13.06 19.03 -2.22
N PHE A 472 -13.99 19.82 -1.71
CA PHE A 472 -15.38 19.82 -2.12
C PHE A 472 -15.51 20.17 -3.61
N ALA A 473 -14.80 21.21 -4.08
CA ALA A 473 -14.78 21.59 -5.49
C ALA A 473 -14.23 20.48 -6.40
N VAL A 474 -13.15 19.79 -5.99
CA VAL A 474 -12.60 18.64 -6.72
C VAL A 474 -13.63 17.52 -6.84
N PHE A 475 -14.37 17.23 -5.78
CA PHE A 475 -15.41 16.21 -5.78
C PHE A 475 -16.59 16.60 -6.67
N VAL A 476 -17.13 17.81 -6.49
CA VAL A 476 -18.29 18.32 -7.26
C VAL A 476 -17.96 18.48 -8.74
N ALA A 477 -16.71 18.78 -9.11
CA ALA A 477 -16.28 18.86 -10.51
C ALA A 477 -16.46 17.54 -11.29
N GLY A 478 -16.59 16.39 -10.61
CA GLY A 478 -16.94 15.13 -11.24
C GLY A 478 -18.41 15.02 -11.68
N PHE A 479 -19.31 15.80 -11.08
CA PHE A 479 -20.75 15.68 -11.30
C PHE A 479 -21.22 16.11 -12.70
N PRO A 480 -20.74 17.22 -13.28
CA PRO A 480 -21.09 17.56 -14.65
C PRO A 480 -20.71 16.46 -15.64
N VAL A 481 -19.57 15.78 -15.43
CA VAL A 481 -19.12 14.68 -16.29
C VAL A 481 -19.98 13.45 -16.12
N ALA A 482 -20.27 13.04 -14.88
CA ALA A 482 -21.18 11.93 -14.62
C ALA A 482 -22.60 12.22 -15.17
N GLY A 483 -23.09 13.45 -14.97
CA GLY A 483 -24.38 13.91 -15.47
C GLY A 483 -24.43 13.93 -17.00
N ALA A 484 -23.36 14.35 -17.68
CA ALA A 484 -23.27 14.29 -19.14
C ALA A 484 -23.31 12.84 -19.66
N ILE A 485 -22.61 11.91 -19.00
CA ILE A 485 -22.62 10.49 -19.35
C ILE A 485 -24.02 9.89 -19.15
N LEU A 486 -24.69 10.19 -18.03
CA LEU A 486 -26.07 9.74 -17.76
C LEU A 486 -27.09 10.35 -18.74
N THR A 487 -26.90 11.62 -19.10
CA THR A 487 -27.74 12.30 -20.10
C THR A 487 -27.54 11.67 -21.47
N MET A 488 -26.30 11.42 -21.88
CA MET A 488 -25.96 10.75 -23.13
C MET A 488 -26.58 9.34 -23.19
N GLN A 489 -26.46 8.55 -22.12
CA GLN A 489 -27.11 7.25 -22.01
C GLN A 489 -28.63 7.38 -22.22
N SER A 490 -29.26 8.31 -21.50
CA SER A 490 -30.71 8.51 -21.55
C SER A 490 -31.19 8.96 -22.93
N LEU A 491 -30.44 9.83 -23.60
CA LEU A 491 -30.73 10.28 -24.96
C LEU A 491 -30.61 9.14 -25.96
N LEU A 492 -29.53 8.36 -25.91
CA LEU A 492 -29.32 7.23 -26.82
C LEU A 492 -30.41 6.17 -26.69
N LEU A 493 -30.83 5.86 -25.45
CA LEU A 493 -31.91 4.90 -25.19
C LEU A 493 -33.30 5.42 -25.60
N ARG A 494 -33.49 6.74 -25.73
CA ARG A 494 -34.76 7.35 -26.18
C ARG A 494 -34.83 7.50 -27.70
N VAL A 495 -33.72 7.83 -28.34
CA VAL A 495 -33.67 8.14 -29.78
C VAL A 495 -33.50 6.88 -30.64
N MET A 496 -32.82 5.87 -30.11
CA MET A 496 -32.52 4.63 -30.84
C MET A 496 -33.31 3.45 -30.27
N ASP A 497 -33.35 2.34 -31.00
CA ASP A 497 -33.70 1.06 -30.42
C ASP A 497 -32.87 0.83 -29.13
N PRO A 498 -33.46 0.40 -28.01
CA PRO A 498 -32.75 0.28 -26.73
C PRO A 498 -31.44 -0.51 -26.78
N LEU A 499 -31.39 -1.58 -27.59
CA LEU A 499 -30.19 -2.40 -27.72
C LEU A 499 -29.11 -1.67 -28.55
N ALA A 500 -29.52 -1.00 -29.63
CA ALA A 500 -28.63 -0.18 -30.44
C ALA A 500 -28.10 1.03 -29.64
N GLY A 501 -28.97 1.69 -28.87
CA GLY A 501 -28.62 2.81 -27.99
C GLY A 501 -27.62 2.41 -26.91
N ALA A 502 -27.82 1.27 -26.24
CA ALA A 502 -26.87 0.73 -25.26
C ALA A 502 -25.52 0.37 -25.89
N SER A 503 -25.52 -0.21 -27.09
CA SER A 503 -24.30 -0.56 -27.82
C SER A 503 -23.52 0.69 -28.27
N MET A 504 -24.23 1.71 -28.76
CA MET A 504 -23.62 3.00 -29.11
C MET A 504 -23.03 3.70 -27.89
N PHE A 505 -23.74 3.64 -26.74
CA PHE A 505 -23.24 4.16 -25.47
C PHE A 505 -21.93 3.47 -25.05
N ALA A 506 -21.83 2.16 -25.21
CA ALA A 506 -20.62 1.40 -24.95
C ALA A 506 -19.45 1.85 -25.85
N ALA A 507 -19.70 1.97 -27.16
CA ALA A 507 -18.69 2.40 -28.13
C ALA A 507 -18.14 3.79 -27.83
N ILE A 508 -19.01 4.77 -27.51
CA ILE A 508 -18.58 6.13 -27.17
C ILE A 508 -17.71 6.14 -25.91
N ASN A 509 -18.13 5.46 -24.84
CA ASN A 509 -17.36 5.41 -23.60
C ASN A 509 -16.01 4.71 -23.77
N LEU A 510 -15.92 3.71 -24.66
CA LEU A 510 -14.65 3.07 -24.99
C LEU A 510 -13.69 4.07 -25.64
N ILE A 511 -14.16 4.85 -26.61
CA ILE A 511 -13.36 5.89 -27.26
C ILE A 511 -12.89 6.94 -26.23
N LEU A 512 -13.78 7.39 -25.34
CA LEU A 512 -13.45 8.35 -24.27
C LEU A 512 -12.36 7.81 -23.34
N LEU A 513 -12.49 6.56 -22.88
CA LEU A 513 -11.50 5.92 -22.02
C LEU A 513 -10.15 5.78 -22.72
N LEU A 514 -10.12 5.26 -23.96
CA LEU A 514 -8.89 5.08 -24.73
C LEU A 514 -8.19 6.43 -24.98
N THR A 515 -8.96 7.49 -25.25
CA THR A 515 -8.42 8.84 -25.42
C THR A 515 -7.79 9.35 -24.14
N LEU A 516 -8.46 9.17 -22.99
CA LEU A 516 -7.94 9.59 -21.70
C LEU A 516 -6.67 8.82 -21.31
N LEU A 517 -6.64 7.50 -21.53
CA LEU A 517 -5.46 6.68 -21.27
C LEU A 517 -4.27 7.13 -22.12
N ARG A 518 -4.50 7.46 -23.40
CA ARG A 518 -3.47 7.99 -24.30
C ARG A 518 -2.99 9.40 -23.91
N GLN A 519 -3.86 10.25 -23.38
CA GLN A 519 -3.44 11.56 -22.86
C GLN A 519 -2.63 11.43 -21.56
N CYS A 520 -3.01 10.50 -20.68
CA CYS A 520 -2.30 10.23 -19.44
C CYS A 520 -0.88 9.73 -19.69
N SER A 521 -0.68 8.82 -20.66
CA SER A 521 0.66 8.33 -21.00
C SER A 521 1.55 9.46 -21.52
N ARG A 522 1.01 10.40 -22.30
CA ARG A 522 1.75 11.60 -22.74
C ARG A 522 2.12 12.54 -21.59
N MET A 523 1.22 12.77 -20.64
CA MET A 523 1.51 13.60 -19.47
C MET A 523 2.62 13.01 -18.58
N SER A 524 2.67 11.68 -18.46
CA SER A 524 3.71 11.00 -17.70
C SER A 524 5.09 11.19 -18.32
N LEU A 525 5.18 11.23 -19.66
CA LEU A 525 6.43 11.49 -20.37
C LEU A 525 6.90 12.93 -20.17
N LEU A 526 5.99 13.91 -20.31
CA LEU A 526 6.33 15.33 -20.13
C LEU A 526 6.76 15.69 -18.71
N SER A 527 6.27 14.97 -17.69
CA SER A 527 6.76 15.19 -16.32
C SER A 527 8.15 14.62 -16.08
N GLN A 528 8.58 13.64 -16.88
CA GLN A 528 9.94 13.12 -16.84
C GLN A 528 10.93 14.06 -17.53
N ASP A 529 10.53 14.77 -18.59
CA ASP A 529 11.40 15.73 -19.29
C ASP A 529 11.54 17.08 -18.57
N ALA A 530 10.59 17.44 -17.71
CA ALA A 530 10.59 18.70 -16.95
C ALA A 530 11.33 18.61 -15.59
N GLN A 531 11.78 17.41 -15.20
CA GLN A 531 12.58 17.14 -14.00
C GLN A 531 14.02 16.86 -14.39
#